data_AF-A0A1I4IZB2-F1
#
_entry.id   AF-A0A1I4IZB2-F1
#
_cell.length_a   1.000
_cell.length_b   1.000
_cell.length_c   1.000
_cell.angle_alpha   90.00
_cell.angle_beta   90.00
_cell.angle_gamma   90.00
#
_symmetry.space_group_name_H-M   'P 1'
#
loop_
_entity.id
_entity.type
_entity.pdbx_description
1 polymer ?
#
loop_
_entity_poly.entity_id
_entity_poly.type
_entity_poly.pdbx_seq_one_letter_code
_entity_poly.pdbx_strand_id
1 'polypeptide(L)' 'MKSFLWLLTGVAIGFAVAHQVNETAKGREFFNSIDRKARDFGEAVSDGYRQREAELRSAIQGD' A
#
# COMPACT_ATOMS: atom_id res chain seq x y z
N MET A 1 -25.14 2.47 12.72
CA MET A 1 -24.00 2.57 13.67
C MET A 1 -23.36 1.23 14.03
N LYS A 2 -24.08 0.11 14.08
CA LYS A 2 -23.53 -1.20 14.50
C LYS A 2 -22.46 -1.77 13.55
N SER A 3 -22.56 -1.52 12.25
CA SER A 3 -21.55 -1.92 11.26
C SER A 3 -20.21 -1.20 11.47
N PHE A 4 -20.26 0.07 11.88
CA PHE A 4 -19.06 0.83 12.20
C PHE A 4 -18.37 0.31 13.46
N LEU A 5 -19.15 -0.06 14.48
CA LEU A 5 -18.62 -0.73 15.67
C LEU A 5 -17.95 -2.07 15.32
N TRP A 6 -18.55 -2.87 14.43
CA TRP A 6 -17.94 -4.11 13.96
C TRP A 6 -16.63 -3.89 13.19
N LEU A 7 -16.57 -2.84 12.37
CA LEU A 7 -15.34 -2.46 11.67
C LEU A 7 -14.24 -2.05 12.66
N LEU A 8 -14.56 -1.20 13.64
CA LEU A 8 -13.60 -0.81 14.68
C LEU A 8 -13.09 -2.00 15.48
N THR A 9 -13.98 -2.92 15.85
CA THR A 9 -13.60 -4.15 16.54
C THR A 9 -12.63 -4.98 15.69
N GLY A 10 -12.92 -5.16 14.40
CA GLY A 10 -12.02 -5.88 13.48
C GLY A 10 -10.65 -5.22 13.36
N VAL A 11 -10.61 -3.89 13.23
CA VAL A 11 -9.37 -3.11 13.16
C VAL A 11 -8.57 -3.25 14.45
N ALA A 12 -9.22 -3.14 15.62
CA ALA A 12 -8.55 -3.29 16.92
C ALA A 12 -7.94 -4.68 17.10
N ILE A 13 -8.67 -5.73 16.73
CA ILE A 13 -8.18 -7.11 16.77
C ILE A 13 -6.99 -7.29 15.82
N GLY A 14 -7.11 -6.82 14.58
CA GLY A 14 -6.03 -6.91 13.60
C GLY A 14 -4.76 -6.17 14.05
N PHE A 15 -4.92 -4.98 14.64
CA PHE A 15 -3.81 -4.21 15.18
C PHE A 15 -3.10 -4.95 16.32
N ALA A 16 -3.85 -5.54 17.26
CA ALA A 16 -3.27 -6.29 18.37
C ALA A 16 -2.44 -7.49 17.86
N VAL A 17 -2.94 -8.22 16.86
CA VAL A 17 -2.21 -9.32 16.23
C VAL A 17 -0.95 -8.81 15.53
N ALA A 18 -1.06 -7.75 14.73
CA ALA A 18 0.09 -7.16 14.03
C ALA A 18 1.18 -6.69 15.01
N HIS A 19 0.78 -6.10 16.14
CA HIS A 19 1.70 -5.68 17.19
C HIS A 19 2.50 -6.86 17.75
N GLN A 20 1.83 -7.95 18.14
CA GLN A 20 2.50 -9.16 18.64
C GLN A 20 3.45 -9.78 17.61
N VAL A 21 3.04 -9.82 16.34
CA VAL A 21 3.92 -10.32 15.27
C VAL A 21 5.17 -9.44 15.16
N ASN A 22 5.01 -8.11 15.18
CA ASN A 22 6.10 -7.14 15.06
C ASN A 22 7.10 -7.16 16.24
N GLU A 23 6.71 -7.64 17.42
CA GLU A 23 7.63 -7.82 18.54
C GLU A 23 8.68 -8.92 18.26
N THR A 24 8.39 -9.85 17.34
CA THR A 24 9.32 -10.91 16.95
C THR A 24 10.29 -10.46 15.84
N ALA A 25 11.49 -11.05 15.81
CA ALA A 25 12.46 -10.76 14.75
C ALA A 25 11.93 -11.14 13.35
N LYS A 26 11.28 -12.30 13.23
CA LYS A 26 10.68 -12.79 11.98
C LYS A 26 9.53 -11.89 11.52
N GLY A 27 8.71 -11.39 12.44
CA GLY A 27 7.62 -10.48 12.10
C GLY A 27 8.11 -9.13 11.60
N ARG A 28 9.17 -8.57 12.19
CA ARG A 28 9.82 -7.35 11.65
C ARG A 28 10.32 -7.57 10.23
N GLU A 29 10.97 -8.70 9.97
CA GLU A 29 11.44 -9.04 8.62
C GLU A 29 10.28 -9.17 7.63
N PHE A 30 9.18 -9.82 8.05
CA PHE A 30 7.96 -9.92 7.25
C PHE A 30 7.40 -8.54 6.89
N PHE A 31 7.22 -7.65 7.87
CA PHE A 31 6.71 -6.30 7.61
C PHE A 31 7.66 -5.47 6.75
N ASN A 32 8.98 -5.59 6.94
CA ASN A 32 9.96 -4.96 6.05
C ASN A 32 9.85 -5.47 4.60
N SER A 33 9.54 -6.76 4.41
CA SER A 33 9.34 -7.32 3.07
C SER A 33 8.07 -6.78 2.41
N ILE A 34 7.00 -6.59 3.19
CA ILE A 34 5.73 -6.01 2.74
C ILE A 34 5.94 -4.54 2.36
N ASP A 35 6.63 -3.77 3.21
CA ASP A 35 6.91 -2.36 2.98
C ASP A 35 7.67 -2.12 1.67
N ARG A 36 8.74 -2.90 1.43
CA ARG A 36 9.49 -2.86 0.17
C ARG A 36 8.59 -3.13 -1.03
N LYS A 37 7.81 -4.21 -1.00
CA LYS A 37 6.90 -4.58 -2.09
C LYS A 37 5.85 -3.50 -2.36
N ALA A 38 5.31 -2.88 -1.31
CA ALA A 38 4.32 -1.81 -1.43
C ALA A 38 4.93 -0.58 -2.10
N ARG A 39 6.18 -0.23 -1.74
CA ARG A 39 6.91 0.86 -2.37
C ARG A 39 7.21 0.57 -3.84
N ASP A 40 7.75 -0.60 -4.16
CA ASP A 40 8.05 -1.01 -5.53
C ASP A 40 6.79 -0.99 -6.41
N PHE A 41 5.68 -1.49 -5.87
CA PHE A 41 4.39 -1.44 -6.54
C PHE A 41 3.92 0.00 -6.78
N GLY A 42 4.00 0.86 -5.75
CA GLY A 42 3.61 2.27 -5.87
C GLY A 42 4.43 3.03 -6.90
N GLU A 43 5.74 2.78 -6.95
CA GLU A 43 6.64 3.35 -7.94
C GLU A 43 6.27 2.89 -9.36
N ALA A 44 6.10 1.58 -9.58
CA ALA A 44 5.68 1.05 -10.87
C ALA A 44 4.33 1.60 -11.36
N VAL A 45 3.37 1.76 -10.44
CA VAL A 45 2.07 2.38 -10.75
C VAL A 45 2.24 3.86 -11.12
N SER A 46 3.00 4.62 -10.33
CA SER A 46 3.25 6.04 -10.62
C SER A 46 3.96 6.24 -11.95
N ASP A 47 4.94 5.41 -12.27
CA ASP A 47 5.67 5.48 -13.53
C ASP A 47 4.76 5.17 -14.71
N GLY A 48 3.89 4.17 -14.58
CA GLY A 48 2.87 3.88 -15.59
C GLY A 48 1.93 5.05 -15.84
N TYR A 49 1.47 5.75 -14.79
CA TYR A 49 0.65 6.95 -14.95
C TYR A 49 1.41 8.09 -15.63
N ARG A 50 2.65 8.36 -15.21
CA ARG A 50 3.49 9.41 -15.83
C ARG A 50 3.79 9.13 -17.30
N GLN A 51 4.03 7.87 -17.65
CA GLN A 51 4.23 7.46 -19.04
C GLN A 51 2.98 7.74 -19.88
N ARG A 52 1.79 7.41 -19.35
CA ARG A 52 0.51 7.76 -20.01
C ARG A 52 0.30 9.25 -20.12
N GLU A 53 0.60 10.03 -19.09
CA GLU A 53 0.51 11.49 -19.15
C GLU A 53 1.48 12.09 -20.17
N ALA A 54 2.69 11.53 -20.29
CA ALA A 54 3.67 11.94 -21.30
C ALA A 54 3.18 11.63 -22.72
N GLU A 55 2.66 10.42 -22.95
CA GLU A 55 2.06 10.00 -24.24
C GLU A 55 0.85 10.88 -24.61
N LEU A 56 -0.02 11.20 -23.64
CA LEU A 56 -1.16 12.08 -23.85
C LEU A 56 -0.71 13.51 -24.14
N ARG A 57 0.30 14.01 -23.43
CA ARG A 57 0.84 15.36 -23.66
C ARG A 57 1.49 15.47 -25.04
N SER A 58 2.28 14.48 -25.47
CA SER A 58 2.83 14.46 -26.82
C SER A 58 1.73 14.39 -27.88
N ALA A 59 0.69 13.56 -27.67
CA ALA A 59 -0.43 13.48 -28.59
C ALA A 59 -1.26 14.78 -28.69
N ILE A 60 -1.39 15.53 -27.59
CA ILE A 60 -2.10 16.83 -27.57
C ILE A 60 -1.24 17.95 -28.15
N GLN A 61 0.08 17.91 -27.93
CA GLN A 61 1.00 18.96 -28.35
C GLN A 61 1.34 18.90 -29.86
N GLY A 62 1.04 17.78 -30.51
CA GLY A 62 1.05 17.63 -31.97
C GLY A 62 2.46 17.56 -32.54
N ASP A 63 2.85 16.35 -32.94
CA ASP A 63 3.79 16.16 -34.05
C ASP A 63 2.98 16.14 -35.36
#